data_AF-A0A0C1U1G9-F1
#
_entry.id   AF-A0A0C1U1G9-F1
#
_cell.length_a   1.000
_cell.length_b   1.000
_cell.length_c   1.000
_cell.angle_alpha   90.00
_cell.angle_beta   90.00
_cell.angle_gamma   90.00
#
_symmetry.space_group_name_H-M   'P 1'
#
loop_
_entity.id
_entity.type
_entity.pdbx_description
1 polymer ?
#
loop_
_entity_poly.entity_id
_entity_poly.type
_entity_poly.pdbx_seq_one_letter_code
_entity_poly.pdbx_strand_id
1 'polypeptide(L)'
;MDDKLIKNIVDKNFNFDEITKDFPIIYKLKNIDQNPKYHKEGNVYVHTKKVCQELIKLQEWKELDNVERATVYLGAFFHDIGKLICTRLENDEIVSPKHGVKGSKLFREIFYKEYDISFKLREEIASLIKYHGLPLFFIDREDMDYDLIKASQSANMKLLYLIAKADLLGRECDDQEDILDNIECFKDYVKELGCFYLPKKFTNKYTKFLYLNKQSIWHGDEVFDTTTCEVTVMVGFPLAGKDTYIESYLKSIPMISLDDIRKEFNISPKKDSGKVVAIAKERAKEFLKKKISFVWNATNISKEIRKSLCSLFSAYGARVRFIYIEAPYRELLSRNKIRDRVVPEKVINNMMKKFDMIENWEGYEVEYIVSNS
;
A
#
# COMPACT_ATOMS: atom_id res chain seq x y z
N MET A 1 -8.44 5.13 -18.58
CA MET A 1 -7.17 5.62 -17.99
C MET A 1 -6.11 4.53 -18.06
N ASP A 2 -6.35 3.38 -17.42
CA ASP A 2 -5.43 2.22 -17.49
C ASP A 2 -5.09 1.79 -18.92
N ASP A 3 -6.10 1.78 -19.80
CA ASP A 3 -5.93 1.36 -21.19
C ASP A 3 -4.82 2.14 -21.91
N LYS A 4 -4.60 3.42 -21.58
CA LYS A 4 -3.55 4.21 -22.25
C LYS A 4 -2.16 3.82 -21.79
N LEU A 5 -1.95 3.68 -20.47
CA LEU A 5 -0.67 3.26 -19.91
C LEU A 5 -0.36 1.82 -20.35
N ILE A 6 -1.31 0.90 -20.16
CA ILE A 6 -1.18 -0.50 -20.55
C ILE A 6 -0.88 -0.62 -22.04
N LYS A 7 -1.68 0.05 -22.88
CA LYS A 7 -1.46 0.06 -24.33
C LYS A 7 -0.07 0.59 -24.68
N ASN A 8 0.38 1.68 -24.07
CA ASN A 8 1.72 2.22 -24.32
C ASN A 8 2.84 1.21 -23.97
N ILE A 9 2.71 0.48 -22.85
CA ILE A 9 3.68 -0.56 -22.48
C ILE A 9 3.66 -1.73 -23.47
N VAL A 10 2.46 -2.16 -23.89
CA VAL A 10 2.25 -3.26 -24.85
C VAL A 10 2.75 -2.87 -26.25
N ASP A 11 2.44 -1.67 -26.73
CA ASP A 11 2.85 -1.16 -28.05
C ASP A 11 4.38 -1.02 -28.15
N LYS A 12 5.05 -0.75 -27.02
CA LYS A 12 6.52 -0.75 -26.92
C LYS A 12 7.10 -2.16 -26.78
N ASN A 13 6.27 -3.20 -26.83
CA ASN A 13 6.64 -4.61 -26.72
C ASN A 13 7.54 -4.89 -25.51
N PHE A 14 7.25 -4.23 -24.38
CA PHE A 14 8.00 -4.41 -23.13
C PHE A 14 9.51 -4.12 -23.27
N ASN A 15 9.90 -3.27 -24.24
CA ASN A 15 11.28 -2.84 -24.42
C ASN A 15 11.69 -1.90 -23.28
N PHE A 16 12.64 -2.34 -22.46
CA PHE A 16 13.09 -1.62 -21.28
C PHE A 16 13.59 -0.21 -21.60
N ASP A 17 14.40 -0.04 -22.66
CA ASP A 17 15.01 1.25 -22.99
C ASP A 17 13.96 2.24 -23.51
N GLU A 18 12.98 1.78 -24.30
CA GLU A 18 11.87 2.62 -24.78
C GLU A 18 10.89 3.01 -23.65
N ILE A 19 10.62 2.11 -22.71
CA ILE A 19 9.76 2.39 -21.56
C ILE A 19 10.45 3.34 -20.58
N THR A 20 11.76 3.21 -20.39
CA THR A 20 12.54 4.12 -19.52
C THR A 20 12.44 5.58 -19.93
N LYS A 21 12.27 5.88 -21.23
CA LYS A 21 12.05 7.26 -21.71
C LYS A 21 10.80 7.91 -21.13
N ASP A 22 9.77 7.12 -20.81
CA ASP A 22 8.52 7.62 -20.22
C ASP A 22 8.64 7.83 -18.70
N PHE A 23 9.62 7.19 -18.07
CA PHE A 23 9.83 7.23 -16.62
C PHE A 23 11.26 7.67 -16.27
N PRO A 24 11.61 8.95 -16.44
CA PRO A 24 12.99 9.44 -16.28
C PRO A 24 13.60 9.17 -14.90
N ILE A 25 12.78 8.94 -13.86
CA ILE A 25 13.28 8.57 -12.53
C ILE A 25 14.12 7.30 -12.54
N ILE A 26 13.86 6.36 -13.45
CA ILE A 26 14.61 5.11 -13.56
C ILE A 26 16.06 5.35 -13.95
N TYR A 27 16.36 6.39 -14.74
CA TYR A 27 17.76 6.75 -15.04
C TYR A 27 18.58 7.08 -13.79
N LYS A 28 17.95 7.50 -12.68
CA LYS A 28 18.66 7.79 -11.42
C LYS A 28 19.23 6.53 -10.78
N LEU A 29 18.70 5.33 -11.09
CA LEU A 29 19.20 4.06 -10.59
C LEU A 29 20.61 3.73 -11.09
N LYS A 30 21.08 4.39 -12.16
CA LYS A 30 22.46 4.24 -12.65
C LYS A 30 23.51 4.67 -11.64
N ASN A 31 23.14 5.58 -10.72
CA ASN A 31 24.02 6.14 -9.70
C ASN A 31 23.90 5.41 -8.37
N ILE A 32 23.18 4.29 -8.31
CA ILE A 32 23.00 3.50 -7.09
C ILE A 32 23.75 2.19 -7.27
N ASP A 33 24.86 2.06 -6.57
CA ASP A 33 25.66 0.84 -6.54
C ASP A 33 24.91 -0.27 -5.81
N GLN A 34 25.20 -1.52 -6.20
CA GLN A 34 24.70 -2.71 -5.52
C GLN A 34 25.81 -3.36 -4.70
N ASN A 35 25.43 -4.23 -3.78
CA ASN A 35 26.40 -5.04 -3.04
C ASN A 35 27.02 -6.10 -4.00
N PRO A 36 28.33 -6.05 -4.28
CA PRO A 36 28.97 -6.93 -5.28
C PRO A 36 28.93 -8.42 -4.89
N LYS A 37 28.70 -8.75 -3.62
CA LYS A 37 28.52 -10.14 -3.17
C LYS A 37 27.28 -10.79 -3.79
N TYR A 38 26.19 -10.02 -3.89
CA TYR A 38 24.88 -10.52 -4.35
C TYR A 38 24.54 -10.05 -5.77
N HIS A 39 25.24 -9.02 -6.26
CA HIS A 39 24.93 -8.32 -7.50
C HIS A 39 26.22 -7.96 -8.24
N LYS A 40 26.83 -8.94 -8.94
CA LYS A 40 28.05 -8.72 -9.74
C LYS A 40 27.78 -7.89 -11.01
N GLU A 41 26.52 -7.71 -11.39
CA GLU A 41 26.09 -6.99 -12.60
C GLU A 41 26.27 -5.46 -12.58
N GLY A 42 26.63 -4.89 -11.42
CA GLY A 42 26.96 -3.47 -11.28
C GLY A 42 25.92 -2.67 -10.50
N ASN A 43 25.23 -1.74 -11.17
CA ASN A 43 24.29 -0.82 -10.52
C ASN A 43 22.83 -1.29 -10.62
N VAL A 44 21.95 -0.66 -9.84
CA VAL A 44 20.54 -1.02 -9.76
C VAL A 44 19.82 -0.89 -11.11
N TYR A 45 20.23 0.03 -12.00
CA TYR A 45 19.64 0.17 -13.34
C TYR A 45 19.92 -1.07 -14.22
N VAL A 46 21.17 -1.54 -14.21
CA VAL A 46 21.57 -2.73 -14.99
C VAL A 46 20.82 -3.96 -14.50
N HIS A 47 20.75 -4.15 -13.18
CA HIS A 47 19.96 -5.21 -12.56
C HIS A 47 18.49 -5.14 -12.98
N THR A 48 17.84 -4.00 -12.78
CA THR A 48 16.41 -3.82 -13.15
C THR A 48 16.16 -4.16 -14.63
N LYS A 49 17.08 -3.79 -15.53
CA LYS A 49 17.01 -4.15 -16.95
C LYS A 49 17.06 -5.66 -17.16
N LYS A 50 18.00 -6.36 -16.51
CA LYS A 50 18.11 -7.83 -16.57
C LYS A 50 16.85 -8.51 -16.03
N VAL A 51 16.34 -8.08 -14.89
CA VAL A 51 15.08 -8.59 -14.31
C VAL A 51 13.92 -8.47 -15.32
N CYS A 52 13.75 -7.31 -15.94
CA CYS A 52 12.69 -7.13 -16.95
C CYS A 52 12.88 -8.02 -18.18
N GLN A 53 14.13 -8.27 -18.59
CA GLN A 53 14.45 -9.15 -19.71
C GLN A 53 14.21 -10.63 -19.37
N GLU A 54 14.51 -11.07 -18.15
CA GLU A 54 14.23 -12.44 -17.72
C GLU A 54 12.73 -12.67 -17.53
N LEU A 55 12.00 -11.68 -16.99
CA LEU A 55 10.55 -11.74 -16.79
C LEU A 55 9.79 -12.10 -18.08
N ILE A 56 10.13 -11.46 -19.21
CA ILE A 56 9.46 -11.70 -20.49
C ILE A 56 9.83 -13.05 -21.14
N LYS A 57 10.88 -13.72 -20.67
CA LYS A 57 11.32 -15.05 -21.15
C LYS A 57 10.67 -16.20 -20.37
N LEU A 58 10.11 -15.94 -19.19
CA LEU A 58 9.44 -16.96 -18.38
C LEU A 58 8.32 -17.65 -19.18
N GLN A 59 8.10 -18.95 -18.96
CA GLN A 59 7.02 -19.66 -19.66
C GLN A 59 5.66 -19.14 -19.22
N GLU A 60 5.53 -18.84 -17.93
CA GLU A 60 4.34 -18.29 -17.28
C GLU A 60 3.93 -16.93 -17.88
N TRP A 61 4.86 -16.16 -18.46
CA TRP A 61 4.57 -14.90 -19.15
C TRP A 61 3.60 -15.08 -20.34
N LYS A 62 3.68 -16.22 -21.02
CA LYS A 62 2.84 -16.53 -22.19
C LYS A 62 1.38 -16.71 -21.81
N GLU A 63 1.11 -17.09 -20.57
CA GLU A 63 -0.24 -17.32 -20.02
C GLU A 63 -0.91 -16.04 -19.52
N LEU A 64 -0.15 -14.95 -19.34
CA LEU A 64 -0.67 -13.69 -18.85
C LEU A 64 -1.42 -12.91 -19.93
N ASP A 65 -2.52 -12.28 -19.55
CA ASP A 65 -3.17 -11.28 -20.40
C ASP A 65 -2.39 -9.95 -20.44
N ASN A 66 -2.79 -9.02 -21.31
CA ASN A 66 -2.06 -7.74 -21.46
C ASN A 66 -2.08 -6.87 -20.19
N VAL A 67 -3.13 -6.95 -19.37
CA VAL A 67 -3.23 -6.21 -18.11
C VAL A 67 -2.27 -6.82 -17.09
N GLU A 68 -2.29 -8.14 -16.91
CA GLU A 68 -1.37 -8.87 -16.04
C GLU A 68 0.09 -8.63 -16.46
N ARG A 69 0.40 -8.71 -17.77
CA ARG A 69 1.74 -8.44 -18.32
C ARG A 69 2.22 -7.03 -18.01
N ALA A 70 1.41 -6.02 -18.28
CA ALA A 70 1.77 -4.62 -17.99
C ALA A 70 1.95 -4.42 -16.47
N THR A 71 1.09 -5.01 -15.65
CA THR A 71 1.12 -4.90 -14.19
C THR A 71 2.40 -5.53 -13.61
N VAL A 72 2.70 -6.78 -13.97
CA VAL A 72 3.89 -7.48 -13.45
C VAL A 72 5.18 -6.87 -14.01
N TYR A 73 5.18 -6.44 -15.27
CA TYR A 73 6.33 -5.76 -15.86
C TYR A 73 6.62 -4.44 -15.14
N LEU A 74 5.61 -3.60 -14.91
CA LEU A 74 5.80 -2.35 -14.16
C LEU A 74 6.19 -2.63 -12.69
N GLY A 75 5.67 -3.70 -12.09
CA GLY A 75 6.10 -4.19 -10.77
C GLY A 75 7.61 -4.50 -10.74
N ALA A 76 8.11 -5.27 -11.71
CA ALA A 76 9.53 -5.58 -11.85
C ALA A 76 10.37 -4.33 -12.20
N PHE A 77 9.89 -3.49 -13.11
CA PHE A 77 10.56 -2.27 -13.55
C PHE A 77 10.77 -1.25 -12.42
N PHE A 78 9.89 -1.24 -11.42
CA PHE A 78 9.96 -0.35 -10.26
C PHE A 78 10.32 -1.07 -8.94
N HIS A 79 10.60 -2.38 -8.94
CA HIS A 79 10.74 -3.16 -7.70
C HIS A 79 11.78 -2.56 -6.73
N ASP A 80 12.87 -2.04 -7.31
CA ASP A 80 14.01 -1.49 -6.61
C ASP A 80 14.05 0.05 -6.55
N ILE A 81 12.99 0.75 -6.96
CA ILE A 81 12.95 2.22 -6.97
C ILE A 81 13.21 2.83 -5.58
N GLY A 82 12.91 2.09 -4.52
CA GLY A 82 13.17 2.49 -3.14
C GLY A 82 14.66 2.62 -2.79
N LYS A 83 15.56 1.93 -3.51
CA LYS A 83 17.01 2.01 -3.29
C LYS A 83 17.52 3.46 -3.42
N LEU A 84 16.92 4.26 -4.31
CA LEU A 84 17.19 5.72 -4.45
C LEU A 84 17.20 6.51 -3.13
N ILE A 85 16.39 6.10 -2.15
CA ILE A 85 16.21 6.82 -0.87
C ILE A 85 16.58 5.98 0.36
N CYS A 86 17.09 4.76 0.16
CA CYS A 86 17.39 3.82 1.24
C CYS A 86 18.84 3.34 1.24
N THR A 87 19.47 3.31 0.07
CA THR A 87 20.82 2.80 -0.10
C THR A 87 21.81 3.66 0.66
N ARG A 88 22.67 3.01 1.44
CA ARG A 88 23.75 3.64 2.21
C ARG A 88 24.83 2.60 2.47
N LEU A 89 26.01 3.09 2.83
CA LEU A 89 27.09 2.27 3.38
C LEU A 89 26.86 2.05 4.88
N GLU A 90 26.93 0.80 5.32
CA GLU A 90 26.83 0.38 6.71
C GLU A 90 27.84 -0.75 6.93
N ASN A 91 28.81 -0.56 7.84
CA ASN A 91 29.91 -1.51 8.09
C ASN A 91 30.65 -1.95 6.81
N ASP A 92 30.99 -0.99 5.95
CA ASP A 92 31.62 -1.22 4.63
C ASP A 92 30.80 -2.04 3.63
N GLU A 93 29.53 -2.34 3.94
CA GLU A 93 28.60 -3.00 3.04
C GLU A 93 27.53 -2.03 2.53
N ILE A 94 27.19 -2.16 1.24
CA ILE A 94 26.07 -1.44 0.65
C ILE A 94 24.78 -2.13 1.06
N VAL A 95 23.93 -1.42 1.81
CA VAL A 95 22.65 -1.93 2.30
C VAL A 95 21.49 -1.04 1.89
N SER A 96 20.33 -1.65 1.64
CA SER A 96 19.09 -0.96 1.26
C SER A 96 17.88 -1.44 2.08
N PRO A 97 17.89 -1.33 3.41
CA PRO A 97 16.83 -1.90 4.23
C PRO A 97 15.50 -1.19 4.01
N LYS A 98 14.42 -1.99 3.99
CA LYS A 98 13.03 -1.53 3.78
C LYS A 98 12.80 -0.83 2.43
N HIS A 99 13.66 -1.05 1.44
CA HIS A 99 13.53 -0.42 0.11
C HIS A 99 12.22 -0.79 -0.59
N GLY A 100 11.71 -2.03 -0.47
CA GLY A 100 10.38 -2.36 -1.02
C GLY A 100 9.26 -1.49 -0.45
N VAL A 101 9.19 -1.34 0.88
CA VAL A 101 8.17 -0.49 1.55
C VAL A 101 8.31 0.98 1.17
N LYS A 102 9.54 1.52 1.16
CA LYS A 102 9.79 2.92 0.81
C LYS A 102 9.62 3.18 -0.69
N GLY A 103 9.99 2.23 -1.54
CA GLY A 103 9.82 2.27 -3.00
C GLY A 103 8.35 2.27 -3.39
N SER A 104 7.54 1.43 -2.74
CA SER A 104 6.08 1.41 -2.90
C SER A 104 5.42 2.76 -2.57
N LYS A 105 5.94 3.48 -1.56
CA LYS A 105 5.47 4.85 -1.25
C LYS A 105 5.91 5.87 -2.29
N LEU A 106 7.17 5.80 -2.72
CA LEU A 106 7.72 6.69 -3.75
C LEU A 106 6.98 6.52 -5.09
N PHE A 107 6.72 5.27 -5.48
CA PHE A 107 5.92 4.93 -6.65
C PHE A 107 4.52 5.57 -6.58
N ARG A 108 3.79 5.38 -5.47
CA ARG A 108 2.47 6.01 -5.27
C ARG A 108 2.53 7.52 -5.39
N GLU A 109 3.51 8.16 -4.75
CA GLU A 109 3.64 9.63 -4.78
C GLU A 109 3.79 10.14 -6.22
N ILE A 110 4.68 9.52 -7.00
CA ILE A 110 4.96 9.91 -8.38
C ILE A 110 3.74 9.67 -9.27
N PHE A 111 3.20 8.44 -9.24
CA PHE A 111 2.11 8.05 -10.12
C PHE A 111 0.81 8.80 -9.81
N TYR A 112 0.56 9.14 -8.55
CA TYR A 112 -0.60 9.94 -8.19
C TYR A 112 -0.52 11.40 -8.68
N LYS A 113 0.70 11.96 -8.77
CA LYS A 113 0.91 13.37 -9.14
C LYS A 113 1.08 13.57 -10.64
N GLU A 114 1.84 12.70 -11.28
CA GLU A 114 2.45 12.96 -12.59
C GLU A 114 1.83 12.12 -13.70
N TYR A 115 1.19 11.00 -13.37
CA TYR A 115 0.72 10.03 -14.36
C TYR A 115 -0.79 9.81 -14.25
N ASP A 116 -1.39 9.50 -15.39
CA ASP A 116 -2.78 9.08 -15.47
C ASP A 116 -2.84 7.56 -15.34
N ILE A 117 -3.24 7.09 -14.17
CA ILE A 117 -3.32 5.67 -13.81
C ILE A 117 -4.51 5.48 -12.87
N SER A 118 -5.28 4.40 -13.04
CA SER A 118 -6.35 4.11 -12.09
C SER A 118 -5.77 3.79 -10.72
N PHE A 119 -6.58 4.03 -9.70
CA PHE A 119 -6.29 3.60 -8.34
C PHE A 119 -5.99 2.09 -8.28
N LYS A 120 -6.80 1.26 -8.96
CA LYS A 120 -6.64 -0.21 -8.92
C LYS A 120 -5.25 -0.63 -9.43
N LEU A 121 -4.88 -0.18 -10.64
CA LEU A 121 -3.61 -0.54 -11.25
C LEU A 121 -2.42 0.00 -10.45
N ARG A 122 -2.51 1.27 -9.99
CA ARG A 122 -1.47 1.89 -9.15
C ARG A 122 -1.23 1.11 -7.87
N GLU A 123 -2.30 0.73 -7.18
CA GLU A 123 -2.18 0.02 -5.90
C GLU A 123 -1.70 -1.43 -6.08
N GLU A 124 -2.08 -2.10 -7.17
CA GLU A 124 -1.56 -3.45 -7.49
C GLU A 124 -0.05 -3.42 -7.75
N ILE A 125 0.44 -2.51 -8.60
CA ILE A 125 1.89 -2.34 -8.86
C ILE A 125 2.61 -1.95 -7.57
N ALA A 126 2.07 -1.00 -6.80
CA ALA A 126 2.69 -0.58 -5.54
C ALA A 126 2.79 -1.74 -4.53
N SER A 127 1.79 -2.62 -4.46
CA SER A 127 1.83 -3.81 -3.63
C SER A 127 2.90 -4.81 -4.10
N LEU A 128 3.05 -5.03 -5.40
CA LEU A 128 4.13 -5.86 -5.95
C LEU A 128 5.51 -5.32 -5.55
N ILE A 129 5.75 -4.02 -5.71
CA ILE A 129 6.99 -3.35 -5.27
C ILE A 129 7.22 -3.53 -3.77
N LYS A 130 6.16 -3.41 -2.95
CA LYS A 130 6.27 -3.52 -1.49
C LYS A 130 6.74 -4.90 -1.05
N TYR A 131 6.22 -5.94 -1.69
CA TYR A 131 6.38 -7.33 -1.27
C TYR A 131 7.38 -8.12 -2.13
N HIS A 132 8.05 -7.53 -3.13
CA HIS A 132 8.86 -8.27 -4.11
C HIS A 132 9.90 -9.21 -3.49
N GLY A 133 10.47 -8.86 -2.33
CA GLY A 133 11.44 -9.70 -1.61
C GLY A 133 10.82 -10.78 -0.73
N LEU A 134 9.49 -10.82 -0.55
CA LEU A 134 8.82 -11.81 0.30
C LEU A 134 9.08 -13.25 -0.17
N PRO A 135 8.95 -13.60 -1.46
CA PRO A 135 9.18 -14.99 -1.91
C PRO A 135 10.60 -15.50 -1.68
N LEU A 136 11.59 -14.61 -1.65
CA LEU A 136 12.99 -14.97 -1.43
C LEU A 136 13.31 -15.37 0.02
N PHE A 137 12.58 -14.79 0.97
CA PHE A 137 12.91 -14.87 2.41
C PHE A 137 11.75 -15.40 3.26
N PHE A 138 10.77 -16.08 2.64
CA PHE A 138 9.56 -16.51 3.37
C PHE A 138 9.84 -17.62 4.38
N ILE A 139 10.81 -18.52 4.10
CA ILE A 139 11.23 -19.62 5.00
C ILE A 139 11.81 -19.08 6.31
N ASP A 140 12.50 -17.94 6.26
CA ASP A 140 13.13 -17.34 7.44
C ASP A 140 12.15 -16.52 8.31
N ARG A 141 10.85 -16.51 7.97
CA ARG A 141 9.83 -15.77 8.73
C ARG A 141 9.34 -16.58 9.92
N GLU A 142 9.41 -15.98 11.11
CA GLU A 142 8.84 -16.55 12.34
C GLU A 142 7.34 -16.90 12.21
N ASP A 143 6.58 -16.09 11.48
CA ASP A 143 5.13 -16.21 11.30
C ASP A 143 4.78 -16.22 9.80
N MET A 144 5.28 -17.25 9.12
CA MET A 144 5.20 -17.43 7.66
C MET A 144 3.76 -17.34 7.15
N ASP A 145 2.83 -18.12 7.71
CA ASP A 145 1.41 -18.11 7.35
C ASP A 145 0.82 -16.71 7.42
N TYR A 146 1.05 -16.01 8.54
CA TYR A 146 0.54 -14.67 8.75
C TYR A 146 1.07 -13.72 7.68
N ASP A 147 2.38 -13.71 7.41
CA ASP A 147 2.99 -12.81 6.45
C ASP A 147 2.52 -13.08 5.01
N LEU A 148 2.39 -14.35 4.61
CA LEU A 148 1.88 -14.74 3.29
C LEU A 148 0.39 -14.44 3.12
N ILE A 149 -0.43 -14.80 4.11
CA ILE A 149 -1.87 -14.52 4.10
C ILE A 149 -2.09 -13.01 4.04
N LYS A 150 -1.36 -12.24 4.85
CA LYS A 150 -1.44 -10.77 4.85
C LYS A 150 -0.99 -10.16 3.53
N ALA A 151 0.10 -10.65 2.93
CA ALA A 151 0.53 -10.18 1.62
C ALA A 151 -0.52 -10.47 0.54
N SER A 152 -1.15 -11.66 0.56
CA SER A 152 -2.20 -12.03 -0.39
C SER A 152 -3.43 -11.13 -0.35
N GLN A 153 -3.65 -10.42 0.77
CA GLN A 153 -4.74 -9.44 0.87
C GLN A 153 -4.46 -8.17 0.08
N SER A 154 -3.21 -7.88 -0.27
CA SER A 154 -2.81 -6.64 -0.95
C SER A 154 -2.14 -6.87 -2.30
N ALA A 155 -1.47 -8.00 -2.49
CA ALA A 155 -0.69 -8.33 -3.67
C ALA A 155 -1.17 -9.63 -4.33
N ASN A 156 -1.10 -9.67 -5.66
CA ASN A 156 -1.30 -10.89 -6.43
C ASN A 156 -0.07 -11.80 -6.28
N MET A 157 -0.22 -12.92 -5.59
CA MET A 157 0.90 -13.80 -5.22
C MET A 157 1.49 -14.53 -6.44
N LYS A 158 0.69 -14.81 -7.48
CA LYS A 158 1.18 -15.31 -8.79
C LYS A 158 2.14 -14.31 -9.44
N LEU A 159 1.76 -13.04 -9.53
CA LEU A 159 2.63 -12.01 -10.12
C LEU A 159 3.87 -11.75 -9.25
N LEU A 160 3.73 -11.85 -7.92
CA LEU A 160 4.85 -11.71 -6.99
C LEU A 160 5.89 -12.81 -7.17
N TYR A 161 5.45 -14.05 -7.36
CA TYR A 161 6.31 -15.19 -7.71
C TYR A 161 7.10 -14.92 -9.00
N LEU A 162 6.45 -14.39 -10.05
CA LEU A 162 7.13 -14.08 -11.31
C LEU A 162 8.20 -12.99 -11.15
N ILE A 163 7.92 -11.95 -10.37
CA ILE A 163 8.91 -10.90 -10.07
C ILE A 163 10.09 -11.51 -9.31
N ALA A 164 9.87 -12.33 -8.28
CA ALA A 164 10.95 -12.93 -7.53
C ALA A 164 11.81 -13.88 -8.38
N LYS A 165 11.18 -14.69 -9.24
CA LYS A 165 11.88 -15.59 -10.16
C LYS A 165 12.73 -14.81 -11.17
N ALA A 166 12.16 -13.77 -11.78
CA ALA A 166 12.91 -12.90 -12.69
C ALA A 166 14.01 -12.09 -11.98
N ASP A 167 13.77 -11.68 -10.73
CA ASP A 167 14.74 -10.95 -9.90
C ASP A 167 15.96 -11.83 -9.59
N LEU A 168 15.75 -13.10 -9.26
CA LEU A 168 16.83 -14.05 -9.06
C LEU A 168 17.61 -14.34 -10.35
N LEU A 169 16.89 -14.64 -11.45
CA LEU A 169 17.51 -14.96 -12.75
C LEU A 169 18.28 -13.76 -13.34
N GLY A 170 17.91 -12.54 -12.97
CA GLY A 170 18.60 -11.32 -13.37
C GLY A 170 19.91 -11.04 -12.61
N ARG A 171 20.18 -11.74 -11.50
CA ARG A 171 21.40 -11.58 -10.69
C ARG A 171 22.58 -12.30 -11.31
N GLU A 172 23.78 -11.82 -11.06
CA GLU A 172 25.02 -12.59 -11.22
C GLU A 172 25.57 -12.95 -9.84
N CYS A 173 25.21 -14.14 -9.32
CA CYS A 173 25.65 -14.65 -8.01
C CYS A 173 25.84 -16.18 -8.02
N ASP A 174 26.59 -16.72 -7.06
CA ASP A 174 27.01 -18.13 -7.06
C ASP A 174 25.93 -19.09 -6.48
N ASP A 175 25.00 -18.58 -5.68
CA ASP A 175 23.98 -19.36 -4.94
C ASP A 175 22.60 -19.38 -5.63
N GLN A 176 22.53 -19.33 -6.97
CA GLN A 176 21.25 -19.19 -7.67
C GLN A 176 20.32 -20.40 -7.55
N GLU A 177 20.86 -21.62 -7.53
CA GLU A 177 20.05 -22.85 -7.49
C GLU A 177 19.28 -22.98 -6.17
N ASP A 178 19.94 -22.82 -5.01
CA ASP A 178 19.29 -22.91 -3.70
C ASP A 178 18.18 -21.85 -3.53
N ILE A 179 18.40 -20.64 -4.02
CA ILE A 179 17.39 -19.57 -3.93
C ILE A 179 16.22 -19.86 -4.89
N LEU A 180 16.47 -20.50 -6.04
CA LEU A 180 15.41 -20.88 -6.97
C LEU A 180 14.51 -21.95 -6.35
N ASP A 181 15.08 -22.93 -5.66
CA ASP A 181 14.34 -23.94 -4.92
C ASP A 181 13.44 -23.31 -3.85
N ASN A 182 13.94 -22.28 -3.14
CA ASN A 182 13.12 -21.52 -2.20
C ASN A 182 11.94 -20.82 -2.90
N ILE A 183 12.14 -20.22 -4.08
CA ILE A 183 11.06 -19.56 -4.82
C ILE A 183 10.01 -20.56 -5.33
N GLU A 184 10.41 -21.76 -5.76
CA GLU A 184 9.46 -22.81 -6.12
C GLU A 184 8.73 -23.35 -4.87
N CYS A 185 9.42 -23.52 -3.74
CA CYS A 185 8.78 -23.83 -2.45
C CYS A 185 7.75 -22.78 -2.06
N PHE A 186 8.05 -21.48 -2.26
CA PHE A 186 7.10 -20.39 -2.01
C PHE A 186 5.81 -20.62 -2.77
N LYS A 187 5.90 -20.90 -4.08
CA LYS A 187 4.74 -21.11 -4.97
C LYS A 187 3.87 -22.27 -4.50
N ASP A 188 4.46 -23.40 -4.14
CA ASP A 188 3.70 -24.56 -3.69
C ASP A 188 3.07 -24.32 -2.31
N TYR A 189 3.79 -23.66 -1.41
CA TYR A 189 3.28 -23.33 -0.09
C TYR A 189 2.10 -22.34 -0.13
N VAL A 190 2.18 -21.27 -0.93
CA VAL A 190 1.06 -20.32 -1.06
C VAL A 190 -0.14 -20.91 -1.81
N LYS A 191 0.07 -21.95 -2.64
CA LYS A 191 -1.03 -22.74 -3.21
C LYS A 191 -1.72 -23.58 -2.14
N GLU A 192 -0.95 -24.24 -1.28
CA GLU A 192 -1.48 -25.02 -0.15
C GLU A 192 -2.26 -24.12 0.82
N LEU A 193 -1.74 -22.93 1.13
CA LEU A 193 -2.47 -21.91 1.90
C LEU A 193 -3.73 -21.40 1.20
N GLY A 194 -3.92 -21.68 -0.09
CA GLY A 194 -5.06 -21.24 -0.88
C GLY A 194 -5.04 -19.74 -1.18
N CYS A 195 -3.86 -19.14 -1.33
CA CYS A 195 -3.70 -17.70 -1.56
C CYS A 195 -2.86 -17.32 -2.79
N PHE A 196 -2.53 -18.29 -3.66
CA PHE A 196 -1.72 -18.05 -4.86
C PHE A 196 -2.44 -17.26 -5.96
N TYR A 197 -3.65 -17.67 -6.33
CA TYR A 197 -4.42 -17.07 -7.42
C TYR A 197 -5.38 -15.97 -6.96
N LEU A 198 -5.84 -16.06 -5.72
CA LEU A 198 -6.80 -15.14 -5.10
C LEU A 198 -6.33 -14.84 -3.67
N PRO A 199 -6.74 -13.69 -3.09
CA PRO A 199 -6.51 -13.44 -1.67
C PRO A 199 -7.07 -14.57 -0.79
N LYS A 200 -6.38 -14.90 0.31
CA LYS A 200 -6.88 -15.88 1.29
C LYS A 200 -8.32 -15.55 1.67
N LYS A 201 -9.22 -16.50 1.47
CA LYS A 201 -10.61 -16.41 1.91
C LYS A 201 -10.71 -16.78 3.39
N PHE A 202 -11.36 -15.92 4.16
CA PHE A 202 -11.72 -16.18 5.55
C PHE A 202 -13.20 -16.59 5.63
N THR A 203 -13.57 -17.28 6.70
CA THR A 203 -14.95 -17.68 7.03
C THR A 203 -15.88 -16.47 7.13
N ASN A 204 -15.43 -15.40 7.79
CA ASN A 204 -16.14 -14.14 7.90
C ASN A 204 -15.18 -12.94 8.08
N LYS A 205 -15.71 -11.70 7.92
CA LYS A 205 -14.92 -10.45 8.04
C LYS A 205 -14.32 -10.27 9.44
N TYR A 206 -15.02 -10.72 10.48
CA TYR A 206 -14.55 -10.60 11.87
C TYR A 206 -13.31 -11.48 12.13
N THR A 207 -13.33 -12.74 11.70
CA THR A 207 -12.18 -13.66 11.76
C THR A 207 -10.99 -13.08 11.01
N LYS A 208 -11.20 -12.56 9.78
CA LYS A 208 -10.15 -11.86 9.03
C LYS A 208 -9.53 -10.73 9.85
N PHE A 209 -10.38 -9.90 10.46
CA PHE A 209 -9.95 -8.76 11.27
C PHE A 209 -9.11 -9.19 12.48
N LEU A 210 -9.58 -10.17 13.27
CA LEU A 210 -8.86 -10.63 14.46
C LEU A 210 -7.52 -11.27 14.09
N TYR A 211 -7.50 -12.15 13.08
CA TYR A 211 -6.29 -12.83 12.62
C TYR A 211 -5.24 -11.82 12.14
N LEU A 212 -5.63 -10.91 11.22
CA LEU A 212 -4.69 -9.95 10.63
C LEU A 212 -4.26 -8.84 11.60
N ASN A 213 -4.98 -8.66 12.71
CA ASN A 213 -4.57 -7.80 13.83
C ASN A 213 -3.83 -8.56 14.95
N LYS A 214 -3.30 -9.76 14.65
CA LYS A 214 -2.46 -10.59 15.53
C LYS A 214 -3.13 -10.99 16.84
N GLN A 215 -4.41 -11.33 16.79
CA GLN A 215 -5.01 -12.11 17.86
C GLN A 215 -4.64 -13.58 17.71
N SER A 216 -4.52 -14.29 18.83
CA SER A 216 -4.16 -15.71 18.88
C SER A 216 -5.32 -16.60 18.41
N ILE A 217 -5.64 -16.54 17.11
CA ILE A 217 -6.62 -17.38 16.42
C ILE A 217 -6.01 -17.98 15.17
N TRP A 218 -6.56 -19.10 14.70
CA TRP A 218 -6.14 -19.71 13.43
C TRP A 218 -6.93 -19.10 12.26
N HIS A 219 -6.29 -18.98 11.09
CA HIS A 219 -6.91 -18.32 9.93
C HIS A 219 -8.17 -19.04 9.40
N GLY A 220 -8.37 -20.31 9.77
CA GLY A 220 -9.52 -21.12 9.39
C GLY A 220 -10.63 -21.17 10.43
N ASP A 221 -10.48 -20.47 11.56
CA ASP A 221 -11.51 -20.40 12.58
C ASP A 221 -12.78 -19.72 12.06
N GLU A 222 -13.93 -20.03 12.67
CA GLU A 222 -15.18 -19.31 12.45
C GLU A 222 -15.56 -18.58 13.73
N VAL A 223 -14.98 -17.39 13.94
CA VAL A 223 -15.22 -16.61 15.14
C VAL A 223 -16.55 -15.86 15.01
N PHE A 224 -17.41 -15.99 16.01
CA PHE A 224 -18.68 -15.27 16.10
C PHE A 224 -18.45 -13.77 16.35
N ASP A 225 -19.11 -12.91 15.57
CA ASP A 225 -18.98 -11.45 15.71
C ASP A 225 -19.71 -10.94 16.95
N THR A 226 -18.94 -10.50 17.94
CA THR A 226 -19.44 -9.96 19.22
C THR A 226 -19.45 -8.42 19.26
N THR A 227 -19.24 -7.76 18.13
CA THR A 227 -19.24 -6.29 18.07
C THR A 227 -20.62 -5.70 18.33
N THR A 228 -20.67 -4.50 18.91
CA THR A 228 -21.92 -3.91 19.45
C THR A 228 -22.31 -2.57 18.82
N CYS A 229 -21.37 -1.87 18.20
CA CYS A 229 -21.60 -0.63 17.48
C CYS A 229 -20.60 -0.48 16.33
N GLU A 230 -20.81 0.48 15.44
CA GLU A 230 -19.90 0.76 14.31
C GLU A 230 -19.24 2.12 14.47
N VAL A 231 -17.93 2.18 14.25
CA VAL A 231 -17.19 3.43 14.14
C VAL A 231 -16.64 3.56 12.74
N THR A 232 -17.11 4.58 12.02
CA THR A 232 -16.64 4.90 10.67
C THR A 232 -15.50 5.91 10.74
N VAL A 233 -14.29 5.50 10.39
CA VAL A 233 -13.11 6.36 10.38
C VAL A 233 -12.81 6.82 8.96
N MET A 234 -12.93 8.13 8.73
CA MET A 234 -12.64 8.70 7.41
C MET A 234 -11.14 8.78 7.17
N VAL A 235 -10.68 8.44 5.98
CA VAL A 235 -9.28 8.51 5.56
C VAL A 235 -9.19 9.24 4.23
N GLY A 236 -8.25 10.17 4.10
CA GLY A 236 -8.03 10.87 2.84
C GLY A 236 -7.45 12.26 3.04
N PHE A 237 -6.87 12.80 1.97
CA PHE A 237 -6.30 14.14 2.00
C PHE A 237 -7.38 15.22 2.25
N PRO A 238 -6.99 16.41 2.75
CA PRO A 238 -7.85 17.58 2.66
C PRO A 238 -8.40 17.72 1.24
N LEU A 239 -9.66 18.14 1.09
CA LEU A 239 -10.32 18.37 -0.21
C LEU A 239 -10.64 17.11 -1.03
N ALA A 240 -10.36 15.92 -0.51
CA ALA A 240 -10.74 14.67 -1.18
C ALA A 240 -12.27 14.48 -1.27
N GLY A 241 -13.05 15.18 -0.43
CA GLY A 241 -14.52 15.08 -0.42
C GLY A 241 -15.10 14.35 0.80
N LYS A 242 -14.32 14.17 1.88
CA LYS A 242 -14.77 13.54 3.14
C LYS A 242 -16.04 14.18 3.71
N ASP A 243 -16.05 15.51 3.87
CA ASP A 243 -17.19 16.22 4.45
C ASP A 243 -18.43 16.08 3.56
N THR A 244 -18.26 16.14 2.23
CA THR A 244 -19.34 15.93 1.25
C THR A 244 -19.90 14.51 1.34
N TYR A 245 -19.04 13.50 1.48
CA TYR A 245 -19.47 12.10 1.64
C TYR A 245 -20.24 11.91 2.95
N ILE A 246 -19.75 12.48 4.05
CA ILE A 246 -20.44 12.42 5.35
C ILE A 246 -21.84 13.04 5.24
N GLU A 247 -21.94 14.24 4.67
CA GLU A 247 -23.23 14.93 4.51
C GLU A 247 -24.21 14.16 3.61
N SER A 248 -23.70 13.44 2.60
CA SER A 248 -24.52 12.70 1.66
C SER A 248 -24.99 11.34 2.19
N TYR A 249 -24.13 10.62 2.91
CA TYR A 249 -24.33 9.20 3.24
C TYR A 249 -24.37 8.89 4.74
N LEU A 250 -23.80 9.75 5.59
CA LEU A 250 -23.62 9.49 7.03
C LEU A 250 -24.24 10.59 7.92
N LYS A 251 -25.10 11.45 7.35
CA LYS A 251 -25.67 12.62 8.03
C LYS A 251 -26.45 12.30 9.31
N SER A 252 -27.10 11.14 9.37
CA SER A 252 -27.87 10.70 10.54
C SER A 252 -27.00 10.13 11.68
N ILE A 253 -25.70 9.97 11.46
CA ILE A 253 -24.76 9.39 12.42
C ILE A 253 -24.01 10.51 13.14
N PRO A 254 -23.92 10.51 14.48
CA PRO A 254 -23.11 11.48 15.22
C PRO A 254 -21.67 11.54 14.69
N MET A 255 -21.11 12.74 14.56
CA MET A 255 -19.75 12.95 14.06
C MET A 255 -18.84 13.59 15.11
N ILE A 256 -17.63 13.05 15.25
CA ILE A 256 -16.50 13.68 15.94
C ILE A 256 -15.51 14.15 14.87
N SER A 257 -15.43 15.47 14.71
CA SER A 257 -14.53 16.13 13.75
C SER A 257 -13.42 16.86 14.47
N LEU A 258 -12.16 16.52 14.15
CA LEU A 258 -11.00 17.19 14.73
C LEU A 258 -10.92 18.67 14.31
N ASP A 259 -11.44 19.01 13.13
CA ASP A 259 -11.46 20.39 12.66
C ASP A 259 -12.56 21.21 13.34
N ASP A 260 -13.69 20.60 13.70
CA ASP A 260 -14.73 21.29 14.46
C ASP A 260 -14.32 21.50 15.92
N ILE A 261 -13.62 20.53 16.53
CA ILE A 261 -12.99 20.72 17.85
C ILE A 261 -11.97 21.86 17.80
N ARG A 262 -11.17 21.98 16.74
CA ARG A 262 -10.24 23.12 16.58
C ARG A 262 -10.97 24.45 16.56
N LYS A 263 -12.09 24.55 15.84
CA LYS A 263 -12.91 25.77 15.79
C LYS A 263 -13.52 26.09 17.15
N GLU A 264 -14.12 25.10 17.80
CA GLU A 264 -14.76 25.22 19.12
C GLU A 264 -13.80 25.79 20.18
N PHE A 265 -12.55 25.33 20.17
CA PHE A 265 -11.52 25.76 21.13
C PHE A 265 -10.56 26.84 20.61
N ASN A 266 -10.82 27.42 19.43
CA ASN A 266 -9.95 28.41 18.78
C ASN A 266 -8.47 27.99 18.66
N ILE A 267 -8.23 26.70 18.39
CA ILE A 267 -6.87 26.12 18.25
C ILE A 267 -6.42 26.19 16.78
N SER A 268 -5.29 26.86 16.54
CA SER A 268 -4.68 26.94 15.21
C SER A 268 -4.21 25.55 14.72
N PRO A 269 -4.36 25.21 13.42
CA PRO A 269 -3.88 23.92 12.88
C PRO A 269 -2.38 23.65 13.05
N LYS A 270 -1.58 24.70 13.29
CA LYS A 270 -0.11 24.60 13.49
C LYS A 270 0.28 24.32 14.95
N LYS A 271 -0.65 24.37 15.90
CA LYS A 271 -0.38 24.25 17.35
C LYS A 271 -1.27 23.18 18.00
N ASP A 272 -0.81 22.64 19.13
CA ASP A 272 -1.58 21.85 20.10
C ASP A 272 -2.47 20.72 19.55
N SER A 273 -1.96 20.01 18.54
CA SER A 273 -2.67 18.85 17.96
C SER A 273 -2.93 17.74 18.99
N GLY A 274 -2.08 17.60 20.02
CA GLY A 274 -2.29 16.64 21.10
C GLY A 274 -3.56 16.91 21.92
N LYS A 275 -3.84 18.18 22.26
CA LYS A 275 -5.04 18.57 23.02
C LYS A 275 -6.33 18.28 22.26
N VAL A 276 -6.35 18.61 20.97
CA VAL A 276 -7.49 18.33 20.06
C VAL A 276 -7.76 16.82 20.00
N VAL A 277 -6.72 16.01 19.83
CA VAL A 277 -6.85 14.54 19.78
C VAL A 277 -7.32 13.98 21.12
N ALA A 278 -6.85 14.52 22.25
CA ALA A 278 -7.31 14.10 23.58
C ALA A 278 -8.82 14.36 23.76
N ILE A 279 -9.29 15.57 23.44
CA ILE A 279 -10.72 15.92 23.50
C ILE A 279 -11.55 15.00 22.59
N ALA A 280 -11.09 14.76 21.36
CA ALA A 280 -11.76 13.88 20.42
C ALA A 280 -11.87 12.44 20.96
N LYS A 281 -10.78 11.91 21.56
CA LYS A 281 -10.76 10.58 22.16
C LYS A 281 -11.69 10.47 23.37
N GLU A 282 -11.80 11.50 24.21
CA GLU A 282 -12.74 11.50 25.34
C GLU A 282 -14.19 11.48 24.85
N ARG A 283 -14.55 12.34 23.88
CA ARG A 283 -15.89 12.30 23.24
C ARG A 283 -16.20 10.93 22.63
N ALA A 284 -15.21 10.32 21.97
CA ALA A 284 -15.37 8.98 21.40
C ALA A 284 -15.63 7.92 22.47
N LYS A 285 -14.90 7.95 23.59
CA LYS A 285 -15.12 7.03 24.72
C LYS A 285 -16.53 7.15 25.30
N GLU A 286 -17.12 8.35 25.34
CA GLU A 286 -18.50 8.53 25.80
C GLU A 286 -19.51 7.81 24.91
N PHE A 287 -19.37 7.92 23.58
CA PHE A 287 -20.21 7.16 22.64
C PHE A 287 -19.98 5.66 22.73
N LEU A 288 -18.71 5.23 22.80
CA LEU A 288 -18.34 3.81 22.89
C LEU A 288 -18.91 3.14 24.15
N LYS A 289 -18.83 3.80 25.32
CA LYS A 289 -19.43 3.29 26.56
C LYS A 289 -20.95 3.09 26.45
N LYS A 290 -21.61 3.94 25.65
CA LYS A 290 -23.06 3.87 25.38
C LYS A 290 -23.39 2.99 24.17
N LYS A 291 -22.39 2.36 23.53
CA LYS A 291 -22.53 1.58 22.29
C LYS A 291 -23.21 2.36 21.16
N ILE A 292 -22.93 3.67 21.08
CA ILE A 292 -23.46 4.55 20.03
C ILE A 292 -22.47 4.56 18.86
N SER A 293 -22.96 4.25 17.65
CA SER A 293 -22.18 4.36 16.43
C SER A 293 -21.87 5.84 16.10
N PHE A 294 -20.68 6.13 15.59
CA PHE A 294 -20.28 7.49 15.23
C PHE A 294 -19.25 7.54 14.09
N VAL A 295 -19.14 8.70 13.44
CA VAL A 295 -18.12 9.01 12.44
C VAL A 295 -16.94 9.72 13.10
N TRP A 296 -15.73 9.26 12.84
CA TRP A 296 -14.49 9.95 13.18
C TRP A 296 -13.92 10.64 11.93
N ASN A 297 -14.06 11.96 11.85
CA ASN A 297 -13.62 12.75 10.71
C ASN A 297 -12.28 13.44 10.98
N ALA A 298 -11.24 12.96 10.30
CA ALA A 298 -9.92 13.56 10.20
C ALA A 298 -9.23 13.05 8.92
N THR A 299 -7.98 13.45 8.66
CA THR A 299 -7.24 12.96 7.49
C THR A 299 -6.79 11.50 7.64
N ASN A 300 -6.36 11.08 8.84
CA ASN A 300 -5.98 9.70 9.20
C ASN A 300 -5.00 9.03 8.20
N ILE A 301 -4.09 9.82 7.62
CA ILE A 301 -3.16 9.39 6.56
C ILE A 301 -2.00 8.50 7.02
N SER A 302 -1.74 8.40 8.32
CA SER A 302 -0.66 7.56 8.86
C SER A 302 -1.21 6.26 9.43
N LYS A 303 -0.51 5.16 9.16
CA LYS A 303 -0.84 3.83 9.66
C LYS A 303 -0.84 3.75 11.19
N GLU A 304 0.07 4.46 11.85
CA GLU A 304 0.15 4.46 13.32
C GLU A 304 -1.08 5.10 13.96
N ILE A 305 -1.58 6.20 13.38
CA ILE A 305 -2.81 6.86 13.83
C ILE A 305 -4.00 5.91 13.65
N ARG A 306 -4.14 5.31 12.46
CA ARG A 306 -5.23 4.37 12.17
C ARG A 306 -5.18 3.16 13.11
N LYS A 307 -4.00 2.57 13.33
CA LYS A 307 -3.82 1.47 14.29
C LYS A 307 -4.24 1.90 15.70
N SER A 308 -3.81 3.07 16.18
CA SER A 308 -4.18 3.57 17.51
C SER A 308 -5.70 3.75 17.66
N LEU A 309 -6.38 4.29 16.66
CA LEU A 309 -7.83 4.45 16.66
C LEU A 309 -8.54 3.09 16.59
N CYS A 310 -8.10 2.21 15.69
CA CYS A 310 -8.66 0.87 15.53
C CYS A 310 -8.57 0.07 16.84
N SER A 311 -7.39 0.06 17.47
CA SER A 311 -7.20 -0.60 18.77
C SER A 311 -8.07 0.01 19.87
N LEU A 312 -8.16 1.35 19.95
CA LEU A 312 -9.00 2.02 20.94
C LEU A 312 -10.48 1.63 20.79
N PHE A 313 -11.02 1.70 19.57
CA PHE A 313 -12.44 1.46 19.34
C PHE A 313 -12.80 -0.01 19.45
N SER A 314 -11.95 -0.90 18.92
CA SER A 314 -12.16 -2.35 19.00
C SER A 314 -12.09 -2.86 20.44
N ALA A 315 -11.28 -2.24 21.31
CA ALA A 315 -11.25 -2.56 22.75
C ALA A 315 -12.58 -2.29 23.47
N TYR A 316 -13.44 -1.43 22.92
CA TYR A 316 -14.80 -1.20 23.42
C TYR A 316 -15.85 -2.08 22.70
N GLY A 317 -15.42 -3.04 21.88
CA GLY A 317 -16.30 -3.91 21.10
C GLY A 317 -16.94 -3.21 19.90
N ALA A 318 -16.33 -2.14 19.38
CA ALA A 318 -16.81 -1.50 18.16
C ALA A 318 -16.26 -2.18 16.90
N ARG A 319 -17.09 -2.27 15.87
CA ARG A 319 -16.70 -2.58 14.50
C ARG A 319 -16.06 -1.34 13.88
N VAL A 320 -14.76 -1.40 13.62
CA VAL A 320 -14.04 -0.27 13.01
C VAL A 320 -14.03 -0.41 11.50
N ARG A 321 -14.79 0.46 10.82
CA ARG A 321 -14.81 0.56 9.36
C ARG A 321 -14.02 1.78 8.93
N PHE A 322 -13.13 1.63 7.96
CA PHE A 322 -12.44 2.75 7.34
C PHE A 322 -13.05 3.07 5.98
N ILE A 323 -13.24 4.36 5.70
CA ILE A 323 -13.65 4.83 4.38
C ILE A 323 -12.52 5.72 3.86
N TYR A 324 -11.79 5.21 2.87
CA TYR A 324 -10.79 5.97 2.14
C TYR A 324 -11.45 6.73 1.00
N ILE A 325 -11.25 8.05 0.96
CA ILE A 325 -11.69 8.88 -0.15
C ILE A 325 -10.48 9.46 -0.87
N GLU A 326 -10.42 9.19 -2.17
CA GLU A 326 -9.41 9.74 -3.07
C GLU A 326 -10.07 10.50 -4.21
N ALA A 327 -9.53 11.68 -4.51
CA ALA A 327 -9.83 12.43 -5.70
C ALA A 327 -8.52 12.67 -6.46
N PRO A 328 -8.52 12.71 -7.80
CA PRO A 328 -7.32 12.96 -8.60
C PRO A 328 -6.53 14.17 -8.12
N TYR A 329 -5.19 14.10 -8.15
CA TYR A 329 -4.34 15.16 -7.61
C TYR A 329 -4.66 16.54 -8.22
N ARG A 330 -4.89 16.59 -9.53
CA ARG A 330 -5.27 17.83 -10.25
C ARG A 330 -6.57 18.42 -9.74
N GLU A 331 -7.53 17.56 -9.36
CA GLU A 331 -8.80 17.98 -8.79
C GLU A 331 -8.63 18.50 -7.34
N LEU A 332 -7.76 17.88 -6.54
CA LEU A 332 -7.43 18.44 -5.21
C LEU A 332 -6.89 19.87 -5.33
N LEU A 333 -6.01 20.12 -6.31
CA LEU A 333 -5.47 21.45 -6.57
C LEU A 333 -6.53 22.43 -7.07
N SER A 334 -7.45 22.01 -7.95
CA SER A 334 -8.53 22.88 -8.43
C SER A 334 -9.51 23.25 -7.31
N ARG A 335 -9.95 22.27 -6.51
CA ARG A 335 -10.82 22.47 -5.33
C ARG A 335 -10.17 23.42 -4.31
N ASN A 336 -8.84 23.35 -4.16
CA ASN A 336 -8.11 24.20 -3.21
C ASN A 336 -8.12 25.69 -3.59
N LYS A 337 -8.19 26.01 -4.88
CA LYS A 337 -8.20 27.40 -5.38
C LYS A 337 -9.52 28.13 -5.11
N ILE A 338 -10.61 27.40 -4.90
CA ILE A 338 -11.98 27.95 -4.80
C ILE A 338 -12.40 28.18 -3.33
N ARG A 339 -11.69 27.60 -2.35
CA ARG A 339 -12.05 27.73 -0.92
C ARG A 339 -11.61 29.05 -0.30
N ASP A 340 -12.43 29.54 0.64
CA ASP A 340 -12.10 30.67 1.53
C ASP A 340 -10.81 30.46 2.33
N ARG A 341 -10.50 29.20 2.68
CA ARG A 341 -9.27 28.82 3.37
C ARG A 341 -8.44 27.88 2.51
N VAL A 342 -7.43 28.46 1.85
CA VAL A 342 -6.45 27.73 1.02
C VAL A 342 -5.50 26.92 1.91
N VAL A 343 -5.32 25.64 1.57
CA VAL A 343 -4.27 24.80 2.16
C VAL A 343 -3.01 24.94 1.30
N PRO A 344 -1.86 25.37 1.83
CA PRO A 344 -0.67 25.52 0.98
C PRO A 344 -0.28 24.20 0.30
N GLU A 345 0.06 24.23 -0.99
CA GLU A 345 0.43 23.01 -1.75
C GLU A 345 1.57 22.24 -1.09
N LYS A 346 2.52 22.95 -0.47
CA LYS A 346 3.61 22.36 0.34
C LYS A 346 3.08 21.46 1.46
N VAL A 347 1.95 21.79 2.07
CA VAL A 347 1.32 20.97 3.12
C VAL A 347 0.73 19.70 2.52
N ILE A 348 0.02 19.79 1.39
CA ILE A 348 -0.54 18.63 0.68
C ILE A 348 0.60 17.69 0.26
N ASN A 349 1.65 18.24 -0.34
CA ASN A 349 2.84 17.47 -0.74
C ASN A 349 3.55 16.81 0.45
N ASN A 350 3.66 17.50 1.59
CA ASN A 350 4.21 16.91 2.81
C ASN A 350 3.32 15.80 3.39
N MET A 351 1.99 15.93 3.28
CA MET A 351 1.06 14.87 3.67
C MET A 351 1.21 13.64 2.78
N MET A 352 1.36 13.80 1.47
CA MET A 352 1.60 12.70 0.53
C MET A 352 2.86 11.92 0.86
N LYS A 353 3.98 12.61 1.15
CA LYS A 353 5.23 11.96 1.58
C LYS A 353 5.09 11.12 2.85
N LYS A 354 4.16 11.49 3.72
CA LYS A 354 3.86 10.80 4.99
C LYS A 354 2.71 9.81 4.87
N PHE A 355 2.06 9.72 3.72
CA PHE A 355 0.89 8.87 3.54
C PHE A 355 1.30 7.41 3.58
N ASP A 356 0.67 6.67 4.48
CA ASP A 356 0.64 5.22 4.45
C ASP A 356 -0.69 4.82 3.84
N MET A 357 -0.66 4.22 2.65
CA MET A 357 -1.85 3.69 2.02
C MET A 357 -2.58 2.75 2.98
N ILE A 358 -3.90 2.90 3.09
CA ILE A 358 -4.69 2.03 3.95
C ILE A 358 -4.86 0.67 3.30
N GLU A 359 -4.45 -0.36 4.03
CA GLU A 359 -4.56 -1.74 3.60
C GLU A 359 -5.93 -2.30 4.00
N ASN A 360 -6.49 -3.21 3.19
CA ASN A 360 -7.86 -3.70 3.37
C ASN A 360 -8.09 -4.53 4.66
N TRP A 361 -7.03 -4.78 5.42
CA TRP A 361 -7.02 -5.57 6.66
C TRP A 361 -6.74 -4.73 7.91
N GLU A 362 -6.55 -3.40 7.78
CA GLU A 362 -6.28 -2.52 8.93
C GLU A 362 -7.47 -2.36 9.89
N GLY A 363 -8.68 -2.63 9.43
CA GLY A 363 -9.91 -2.59 10.22
C GLY A 363 -10.80 -3.78 9.92
N TYR A 364 -12.00 -3.77 10.50
CA TYR A 364 -13.02 -4.79 10.22
C TYR A 364 -13.42 -4.75 8.75
N GLU A 365 -13.54 -3.54 8.21
CA GLU A 365 -13.81 -3.29 6.81
C GLU A 365 -13.09 -2.04 6.34
N VAL A 366 -12.65 -2.05 5.09
CA VAL A 366 -12.05 -0.89 4.43
C VAL A 366 -12.73 -0.73 3.08
N GLU A 367 -13.27 0.45 2.85
CA GLU A 367 -13.91 0.83 1.61
C GLU A 367 -13.11 1.93 0.92
N TYR A 368 -12.99 1.83 -0.40
CA TYR A 368 -12.27 2.77 -1.24
C TYR A 368 -13.27 3.51 -2.12
N ILE A 369 -13.50 4.79 -1.82
CA ILE A 369 -14.33 5.71 -2.60
C ILE A 369 -13.38 6.57 -3.43
N VAL A 370 -13.16 6.15 -4.67
CA VAL A 370 -12.25 6.82 -5.59
C VAL A 370 -13.07 7.46 -6.70
N SER A 371 -12.93 8.77 -6.90
CA SER A 371 -13.47 9.38 -8.11
C SER A 371 -12.58 9.03 -9.29
N ASN A 372 -13.17 8.44 -10.33
CA ASN A 372 -12.49 8.29 -11.61
C ASN A 372 -12.31 9.68 -12.23
N SER A 373 -11.12 9.97 -12.75
CA SER A 373 -10.91 11.18 -13.55
C SER A 373 -11.40 11.05 -14.99
#